data_AF-A0A1J3IIQ4-F1
#
_entry.id   AF-A0A1J3IIQ4-F1
#
_cell.length_a   1.000
_cell.length_b   1.000
_cell.length_c   1.000
_cell.angle_alpha   90.00
_cell.angle_beta   90.00
_cell.angle_gamma   90.00
#
_symmetry.space_group_name_H-M   'P 1'
#
loop_
_entity.id
_entity.type
_entity.pdbx_description
1 polymer ?
#
loop_
_entity_poly.entity_id
_entity_poly.type
_entity_poly.pdbx_seq_one_letter_code
_entity_poly.pdbx_strand_id
1 'polypeptide(L)'
;LSLTVSHGTAFPPSMAATAALFTCSLRFSSLTEPLRPTRFKLFNPNPILRSAYGTRSVVIRSLAVREDDKRTNDESMSIDNLRGFVDLNVGKWTGSFHQFDGNGNLLHKIDTRLSASSYGEDELISLNQSLYIKQATSATSVAEEEEEEPEWVEYKIKETNMFTVDKYQQIGFFPKERAFSLRYQTAGMLDTTLRQGVLGEDDTGEESPRFLKLPSRRPSLVCENCLYSKKMDRRARAFHIMDPKGVVEMFIVFLEERGVENLTHPVLETCQDDAERLTPFLGTWKGRSVTKRSGVYGATLSEADTVAVLQMDYKGQIVQDISSTSDVKNVTTNVHWVGKMSNNLVTFEEGYQMTLLPGGMYMGCPCDVSKSVAELKSFHLEFCWLESPVSRQRLVRTYDHEGMAVSSTYFSEMKV
;
A
#
# COMPACT_ATOMS: atom_id res chain seq x y z
N LEU A 1 -16.88 9.24 -70.49
CA LEU A 1 -18.29 9.32 -70.96
C LEU A 1 -19.16 8.52 -70.00
N SER A 2 -20.43 8.90 -69.84
CA SER A 2 -21.52 8.13 -69.21
C SER A 2 -21.80 6.80 -69.97
N LEU A 3 -22.43 5.74 -69.44
CA LEU A 3 -22.96 5.40 -68.09
C LEU A 3 -22.68 3.87 -67.83
N THR A 4 -23.46 2.91 -67.27
CA THR A 4 -24.85 2.73 -66.76
C THR A 4 -24.87 1.46 -65.87
N VAL A 5 -25.13 1.54 -64.55
CA VAL A 5 -26.40 1.21 -63.83
C VAL A 5 -26.65 -0.27 -63.38
N SER A 6 -26.78 -0.43 -62.05
CA SER A 6 -27.59 -1.41 -61.27
C SER A 6 -27.16 -2.88 -60.99
N HIS A 7 -27.59 -3.33 -59.79
CA HIS A 7 -27.63 -4.69 -59.21
C HIS A 7 -26.28 -5.38 -58.89
N GLY A 8 -26.17 -6.25 -57.87
CA GLY A 8 -27.16 -6.70 -56.87
C GLY A 8 -26.52 -7.58 -55.77
N THR A 9 -27.19 -7.73 -54.61
CA THR A 9 -26.67 -8.39 -53.39
C THR A 9 -26.52 -9.92 -53.46
N ALA A 10 -25.45 -10.48 -52.88
CA ALA A 10 -25.40 -11.86 -52.38
C ALA A 10 -24.32 -12.08 -51.30
N PHE A 11 -24.63 -12.87 -50.26
CA PHE A 11 -23.67 -13.47 -49.31
C PHE A 11 -23.28 -14.89 -49.76
N PRO A 12 -22.05 -15.37 -49.50
CA PRO A 12 -21.72 -16.80 -49.43
C PRO A 12 -21.84 -17.35 -47.98
N PRO A 13 -22.03 -18.67 -47.76
CA PRO A 13 -22.50 -19.20 -46.48
C PRO A 13 -21.52 -20.12 -45.71
N SER A 14 -21.81 -20.29 -44.41
CA SER A 14 -21.66 -21.49 -43.56
C SER A 14 -20.44 -22.44 -43.69
N MET A 15 -19.86 -22.78 -42.53
CA MET A 15 -19.98 -24.15 -41.99
C MET A 15 -19.97 -24.12 -40.45
N ALA A 16 -20.64 -25.09 -39.84
CA ALA A 16 -20.58 -25.38 -38.41
C ALA A 16 -20.06 -26.81 -38.21
N ALA A 17 -19.29 -27.05 -37.15
CA ALA A 17 -18.85 -28.37 -36.73
C ALA A 17 -19.02 -28.49 -35.21
N THR A 18 -19.40 -29.68 -34.73
CA THR A 18 -19.98 -29.88 -33.39
C THR A 18 -19.21 -30.94 -32.60
N ALA A 19 -19.25 -30.84 -31.27
CA ALA A 19 -18.68 -31.79 -30.30
C ALA A 19 -17.13 -31.78 -30.21
N ALA A 20 -16.52 -32.09 -29.06
CA ALA A 20 -17.03 -32.89 -27.94
C ALA A 20 -16.75 -32.33 -26.55
N LEU A 21 -17.67 -32.66 -25.62
CA LEU A 21 -17.43 -32.60 -24.18
C LEU A 21 -16.49 -33.74 -23.77
N PHE A 22 -15.39 -33.43 -23.09
CA PHE A 22 -14.59 -34.43 -22.36
C PHE A 22 -14.61 -34.17 -20.86
N THR A 23 -15.65 -34.69 -20.20
CA THR A 23 -15.70 -34.81 -18.75
C THR A 23 -14.73 -35.90 -18.28
N CYS A 24 -13.53 -35.54 -17.84
CA CYS A 24 -12.59 -36.49 -17.23
C CYS A 24 -12.85 -36.59 -15.71
N SER A 25 -13.85 -37.39 -15.32
CA SER A 25 -14.20 -37.63 -13.92
C SER A 25 -13.32 -38.71 -13.30
N LEU A 26 -12.21 -38.33 -12.67
CA LEU A 26 -11.43 -39.24 -11.82
C LEU A 26 -11.97 -39.22 -10.38
N ARG A 27 -12.80 -40.22 -10.05
CA ARG A 27 -13.06 -40.59 -8.65
C ARG A 27 -11.86 -41.36 -8.13
N PHE A 28 -11.21 -40.85 -7.08
CA PHE A 28 -10.45 -41.69 -6.15
C PHE A 28 -11.08 -41.59 -4.77
N SER A 29 -11.30 -42.75 -4.15
CA SER A 29 -12.01 -42.90 -2.89
C SER A 29 -11.09 -42.69 -1.68
N SER A 30 -11.67 -42.16 -0.62
CA SER A 30 -11.06 -41.97 0.70
C SER A 30 -10.42 -43.23 1.30
N LEU A 31 -9.24 -43.11 1.91
CA LEU A 31 -8.83 -43.87 3.10
C LEU A 31 -7.50 -43.35 3.69
N THR A 32 -7.54 -42.70 4.85
CA THR A 32 -6.52 -42.75 5.93
C THR A 32 -6.98 -41.90 7.13
N GLU A 33 -6.81 -42.40 8.35
CA GLU A 33 -7.19 -41.71 9.60
C GLU A 33 -6.01 -40.96 10.25
N PRO A 34 -6.27 -39.91 11.06
CA PRO A 34 -5.21 -39.18 11.75
C PRO A 34 -4.77 -39.86 13.06
N LEU A 35 -3.49 -40.25 13.13
CA LEU A 35 -2.87 -40.75 14.36
C LEU A 35 -2.68 -39.63 15.40
N ARG A 36 -3.25 -39.81 16.60
CA ARG A 36 -3.07 -38.91 17.75
C ARG A 36 -1.90 -39.39 18.64
N PRO A 37 -1.01 -38.51 19.11
CA PRO A 37 0.03 -38.88 20.08
C PRO A 37 -0.56 -39.03 21.50
N THR A 38 -0.31 -40.16 22.14
CA THR A 38 -0.82 -40.48 23.49
C THR A 38 0.08 -39.91 24.59
N ARG A 39 -0.54 -39.36 25.65
CA ARG A 39 0.17 -38.94 26.87
C ARG A 39 0.68 -40.15 27.66
N PHE A 40 1.90 -40.06 28.17
CA PHE A 40 2.34 -40.83 29.35
C PHE A 40 2.83 -39.89 30.45
N LYS A 41 2.56 -40.26 31.71
CA LYS A 41 2.95 -39.51 32.91
C LYS A 41 4.11 -40.20 33.65
N LEU A 42 4.72 -39.44 34.55
CA LEU A 42 5.76 -39.81 35.49
C LEU A 42 5.56 -41.19 36.14
N PHE A 43 6.67 -41.85 36.50
CA PHE A 43 6.93 -42.15 37.92
C PHE A 43 8.42 -42.10 38.23
N ASN A 44 8.76 -41.81 39.50
CA ASN A 44 10.12 -41.66 40.03
C ASN A 44 10.42 -42.81 41.02
N PRO A 45 11.68 -43.20 41.22
CA PRO A 45 12.13 -43.46 42.59
C PRO A 45 13.56 -42.96 42.91
N ASN A 46 13.71 -42.30 44.07
CA ASN A 46 15.01 -42.13 44.74
C ASN A 46 15.42 -43.43 45.47
N PRO A 47 16.70 -43.59 45.82
CA PRO A 47 17.05 -43.58 47.25
C PRO A 47 18.17 -42.58 47.62
N ILE A 48 18.58 -42.55 48.90
CA ILE A 48 19.25 -41.42 49.58
C ILE A 48 20.61 -41.83 50.21
N LEU A 49 21.44 -40.84 50.58
CA LEU A 49 22.70 -40.86 51.37
C LEU A 49 24.00 -41.13 50.56
N ARG A 50 25.14 -40.43 50.77
CA ARG A 50 25.69 -39.74 51.98
C ARG A 50 26.40 -38.39 51.69
N SER A 51 26.74 -37.69 52.79
CA SER A 51 27.69 -36.56 52.91
C SER A 51 29.14 -36.97 52.49
N ALA A 52 30.14 -36.09 52.28
CA ALA A 52 30.33 -34.70 52.73
C ALA A 52 31.36 -33.88 51.90
N TYR A 53 31.39 -32.56 52.14
CA TYR A 53 32.43 -31.56 51.79
C TYR A 53 32.76 -31.30 50.30
N GLY A 54 32.78 -30.02 49.90
CA GLY A 54 33.27 -29.61 48.56
C GLY A 54 32.78 -28.22 48.10
N THR A 55 33.32 -27.14 48.66
CA THR A 55 32.86 -25.76 48.34
C THR A 55 33.32 -25.30 46.95
N ARG A 56 32.42 -25.31 45.95
CA ARG A 56 32.55 -24.52 44.72
C ARG A 56 31.17 -24.20 44.12
N SER A 57 30.71 -22.98 44.32
CA SER A 57 29.49 -22.45 43.69
C SER A 57 29.73 -22.14 42.22
N VAL A 58 29.49 -23.11 41.34
CA VAL A 58 29.31 -22.85 39.91
C VAL A 58 28.03 -22.03 39.75
N VAL A 59 28.17 -20.72 39.53
CA VAL A 59 27.03 -19.84 39.26
C VAL A 59 26.51 -20.15 37.86
N ILE A 60 25.54 -21.07 37.79
CA ILE A 60 24.68 -21.23 36.62
C ILE A 60 23.85 -19.95 36.51
N ARG A 61 24.34 -18.97 35.75
CA ARG A 61 23.55 -17.80 35.37
C ARG A 61 22.36 -18.29 34.56
N SER A 62 21.16 -18.18 35.15
CA SER A 62 19.93 -18.66 34.54
C SER A 62 19.71 -18.00 33.18
N LEU A 63 19.65 -18.81 32.12
CA LEU A 63 19.31 -18.35 30.77
C LEU A 63 17.87 -17.84 30.70
N ALA A 64 16.96 -18.39 31.51
CA ALA A 64 15.55 -18.01 31.53
C ALA A 64 15.33 -16.54 31.92
N VAL A 65 16.11 -16.01 32.88
CA VAL A 65 15.99 -14.59 33.30
C VAL A 65 16.29 -13.67 32.12
N ARG A 66 17.35 -13.97 31.34
CA ARG A 66 17.68 -13.24 30.12
C ARG A 66 16.67 -13.39 28.98
N GLU A 67 15.79 -14.38 29.05
CA GLU A 67 14.75 -14.60 28.05
C GLU A 67 13.46 -13.85 28.42
N ASP A 68 13.07 -13.82 29.70
CA ASP A 68 11.99 -12.97 30.21
C ASP A 68 12.35 -11.47 30.13
N ASP A 69 13.57 -11.08 30.56
CA ASP A 69 14.09 -9.71 30.42
C ASP A 69 14.07 -9.23 28.95
N LYS A 70 14.21 -10.16 27.99
CA LYS A 70 14.16 -9.83 26.57
C LYS A 70 12.73 -9.78 26.04
N ARG A 71 11.88 -10.74 26.38
CA ARG A 71 10.48 -10.80 25.92
C ARG A 71 9.71 -9.56 26.38
N THR A 72 9.83 -9.21 27.67
CA THR A 72 9.19 -8.01 28.24
C THR A 72 9.65 -6.71 27.55
N ASN A 73 10.93 -6.61 27.16
CA ASN A 73 11.46 -5.46 26.41
C ASN A 73 11.08 -5.46 24.92
N ASP A 74 10.93 -6.63 24.29
CA ASP A 74 10.44 -6.76 22.90
C ASP A 74 8.92 -6.46 22.82
N GLU A 75 8.17 -6.80 23.87
CA GLU A 75 6.75 -6.50 24.05
C GLU A 75 6.52 -5.00 24.34
N SER A 76 7.31 -4.39 25.23
CA SER A 76 7.17 -2.95 25.53
C SER A 76 7.44 -2.07 24.30
N MET A 77 8.49 -2.34 23.52
CA MET A 77 8.73 -1.61 22.27
C MET A 77 7.62 -1.80 21.24
N SER A 78 6.89 -2.92 21.28
CA SER A 78 5.72 -3.14 20.42
C SER A 78 4.53 -2.29 20.85
N ILE A 79 4.30 -2.14 22.16
CA ILE A 79 3.27 -1.25 22.73
C ILE A 79 3.62 0.22 22.43
N ASP A 80 4.87 0.64 22.61
CA ASP A 80 5.31 2.02 22.35
C ASP A 80 5.23 2.39 20.86
N ASN A 81 5.59 1.47 19.96
CA ASN A 81 5.39 1.65 18.52
C ASN A 81 3.90 1.75 18.15
N LEU A 82 3.03 0.94 18.77
CA LEU A 82 1.58 1.01 18.53
C LEU A 82 1.01 2.34 19.02
N ARG A 83 1.34 2.78 20.25
CA ARG A 83 1.01 4.11 20.78
C ARG A 83 1.44 5.22 19.82
N GLY A 84 2.71 5.24 19.42
CA GLY A 84 3.23 6.23 18.48
C GLY A 84 2.53 6.24 17.11
N PHE A 85 2.05 5.08 16.62
CA PHE A 85 1.24 5.00 15.41
C PHE A 85 -0.18 5.53 15.62
N VAL A 86 -0.81 5.24 16.77
CA VAL A 86 -2.13 5.75 17.15
C VAL A 86 -2.07 7.28 17.27
N ASP A 87 -1.15 7.82 18.07
CA ASP A 87 -0.99 9.25 18.34
C ASP A 87 -0.68 10.07 17.06
N LEU A 88 0.10 9.50 16.14
CA LEU A 88 0.38 10.11 14.84
C LEU A 88 -0.90 10.27 13.99
N ASN A 89 -1.87 9.36 14.14
CA ASN A 89 -3.10 9.31 13.35
C ASN A 89 -4.31 10.00 13.99
N VAL A 90 -4.37 10.15 15.32
CA VAL A 90 -5.50 10.76 16.03
C VAL A 90 -5.73 12.23 15.61
N GLY A 91 -7.00 12.63 15.54
CA GLY A 91 -7.44 13.98 15.21
C GLY A 91 -8.56 14.02 14.16
N LYS A 92 -9.03 15.23 13.83
CA LYS A 92 -9.90 15.47 12.68
C LYS A 92 -9.04 15.86 11.48
N TRP A 93 -9.18 15.11 10.39
CA TRP A 93 -8.48 15.32 9.13
C TRP A 93 -9.48 15.78 8.07
N THR A 94 -9.24 16.94 7.46
CA THR A 94 -10.02 17.40 6.31
C THR A 94 -9.22 17.11 5.05
N GLY A 95 -9.81 16.44 4.07
CA GLY A 95 -9.04 15.83 2.99
C GLY A 95 -9.78 15.70 1.65
N SER A 96 -9.01 15.34 0.63
CA SER A 96 -9.51 15.10 -0.72
C SER A 96 -8.98 13.77 -1.23
N PHE A 97 -9.94 12.91 -1.57
CA PHE A 97 -9.72 11.63 -2.24
C PHE A 97 -9.56 11.88 -3.74
N HIS A 98 -8.54 11.30 -4.35
CA HIS A 98 -8.28 11.36 -5.78
C HIS A 98 -8.12 9.95 -6.32
N GLN A 99 -8.88 9.58 -7.35
CA GLN A 99 -8.73 8.33 -8.08
C GLN A 99 -7.98 8.58 -9.39
N PHE A 100 -6.94 7.78 -9.66
CA PHE A 100 -6.18 7.81 -10.90
C PHE A 100 -6.19 6.46 -11.62
N ASP A 101 -6.13 6.49 -12.95
CA ASP A 101 -5.84 5.29 -13.75
C ASP A 101 -4.35 4.93 -13.73
N GLY A 102 -3.98 3.83 -14.40
CA GLY A 102 -2.58 3.40 -14.56
C GLY A 102 -1.69 4.35 -15.39
N ASN A 103 -2.23 5.45 -15.90
CA ASN A 103 -1.51 6.49 -16.66
C ASN A 103 -1.57 7.86 -15.94
N GLY A 104 -1.98 7.92 -14.66
CA GLY A 104 -2.02 9.17 -13.89
C GLY A 104 -3.09 10.16 -14.34
N ASN A 105 -4.11 9.72 -15.06
CA ASN A 105 -5.30 10.51 -15.38
C ASN A 105 -6.22 10.55 -14.16
N LEU A 106 -6.61 11.75 -13.70
CA LEU A 106 -7.58 11.91 -12.61
C LEU A 106 -8.97 11.51 -13.12
N LEU A 107 -9.56 10.48 -12.51
CA LEU A 107 -10.91 10.01 -12.82
C LEU A 107 -11.95 10.74 -11.96
N HIS A 108 -11.72 10.80 -10.64
CA HIS A 108 -12.63 11.42 -9.67
C HIS A 108 -11.85 12.13 -8.57
N LYS A 109 -12.33 13.31 -8.15
CA LYS A 109 -11.97 13.97 -6.88
C LYS A 109 -13.20 13.97 -5.98
N ILE A 110 -13.07 13.51 -4.74
CA ILE A 110 -14.15 13.43 -3.76
C ILE A 110 -13.68 14.14 -2.49
N ASP A 111 -14.51 15.02 -1.95
CA ASP A 111 -14.24 15.71 -0.68
C ASP A 111 -14.52 14.76 0.51
N THR A 112 -13.62 14.70 1.48
CA THR A 112 -13.65 13.70 2.57
C THR A 112 -13.23 14.32 3.91
N ARG A 113 -13.78 13.80 5.01
CA ARG A 113 -13.35 14.12 6.38
C ARG A 113 -13.10 12.82 7.12
N LEU A 114 -11.98 12.69 7.83
CA LEU A 114 -11.66 11.50 8.62
C LEU A 114 -11.51 11.89 10.08
N SER A 115 -12.39 11.37 10.93
CA SER A 115 -12.26 11.46 12.39
C SER A 115 -11.54 10.23 12.90
N ALA A 116 -10.44 10.42 13.64
CA ALA A 116 -9.63 9.34 14.19
C ALA A 116 -9.43 9.53 15.69
N SER A 117 -9.78 8.52 16.49
CA SER A 117 -9.71 8.52 17.96
C SER A 117 -9.10 7.24 18.51
N SER A 118 -8.49 7.35 19.69
CA SER A 118 -7.98 6.21 20.44
C SER A 118 -9.02 5.68 21.45
N TYR A 119 -8.92 4.40 21.77
CA TYR A 119 -9.60 3.76 22.89
C TYR A 119 -8.68 2.72 23.55
N GLY A 120 -8.85 2.46 24.84
CA GLY A 120 -7.99 1.54 25.59
C GLY A 120 -6.59 2.10 25.90
N GLU A 121 -5.81 1.33 26.65
CA GLU A 121 -4.45 1.68 27.10
C GLU A 121 -3.51 0.46 26.93
N ASP A 122 -2.20 0.72 26.95
CA ASP A 122 -1.12 -0.28 26.79
C ASP A 122 -1.35 -1.26 25.63
N GLU A 123 -1.36 -2.57 25.87
CA GLU A 123 -1.55 -3.61 24.85
C GLU A 123 -2.96 -3.61 24.23
N LEU A 124 -3.93 -2.98 24.90
CA LEU A 124 -5.33 -2.90 24.49
C LEU A 124 -5.66 -1.58 23.76
N ILE A 125 -4.66 -0.73 23.49
CA ILE A 125 -4.90 0.49 22.73
C ILE A 125 -5.34 0.17 21.29
N SER A 126 -6.40 0.82 20.83
CA SER A 126 -6.91 0.73 19.48
C SER A 126 -7.20 2.10 18.88
N LEU A 127 -7.10 2.16 17.55
CA LEU A 127 -7.41 3.30 16.70
C LEU A 127 -8.75 3.03 16.00
N ASN A 128 -9.75 3.81 16.34
CA ASN A 128 -11.05 3.82 15.68
C ASN A 128 -11.14 5.02 14.73
N GLN A 129 -11.69 4.80 13.53
CA GLN A 129 -11.71 5.82 12.48
C GLN A 129 -13.02 5.80 11.69
N SER A 130 -13.66 6.97 11.58
CA SER A 130 -14.84 7.19 10.74
C SER A 130 -14.47 8.11 9.59
N LEU A 131 -14.64 7.61 8.36
CA LEU A 131 -14.47 8.37 7.12
C LEU A 131 -15.84 8.87 6.67
N TYR A 132 -16.02 10.19 6.68
CA TYR A 132 -17.18 10.86 6.14
C TYR A 132 -16.89 11.22 4.67
N ILE A 133 -17.78 10.78 3.78
CA ILE A 133 -17.69 10.97 2.34
C ILE A 133 -18.77 11.99 1.96
N LYS A 134 -18.39 13.09 1.31
CA LYS A 134 -19.36 14.04 0.77
C LYS A 134 -20.12 13.36 -0.36
N GLN A 135 -21.45 13.33 -0.30
CA GLN A 135 -22.26 12.71 -1.34
C GLN A 135 -22.37 13.61 -2.58
N ALA A 136 -22.59 12.99 -3.74
CA ALA A 136 -22.96 13.70 -4.95
C ALA A 136 -24.45 14.10 -4.89
N THR A 137 -24.76 15.36 -5.24
CA THR A 137 -26.14 15.86 -5.31
C THR A 137 -26.85 15.27 -6.52
N SER A 138 -27.98 14.61 -6.29
CA SER A 138 -28.76 13.84 -7.27
C SER A 138 -29.18 14.69 -8.48
N ALA A 139 -28.97 14.17 -9.70
CA ALA A 139 -29.17 14.95 -10.94
C ALA A 139 -30.65 15.29 -11.27
N THR A 140 -31.57 14.96 -10.38
CA THR A 140 -33.02 15.17 -10.51
C THR A 140 -33.60 16.11 -9.46
N SER A 141 -32.80 16.63 -8.52
CA SER A 141 -33.27 17.66 -7.57
C SER A 141 -33.46 19.00 -8.28
N VAL A 142 -34.71 19.33 -8.60
CA VAL A 142 -35.12 20.69 -8.98
C VAL A 142 -35.25 21.51 -7.70
N ALA A 143 -34.12 21.82 -7.08
CA ALA A 143 -34.03 22.69 -5.91
C ALA A 143 -33.94 24.16 -6.33
N GLU A 144 -34.64 25.02 -5.60
CA GLU A 144 -34.53 26.48 -5.70
C GLU A 144 -33.24 26.95 -5.00
N GLU A 145 -32.77 28.18 -5.26
CA GLU A 145 -31.40 28.64 -4.95
C GLU A 145 -31.12 28.94 -3.46
N GLU A 146 -31.43 28.02 -2.54
CA GLU A 146 -31.07 28.11 -1.11
C GLU A 146 -29.91 27.17 -0.72
N GLU A 147 -29.11 27.56 0.28
CA GLU A 147 -27.83 26.94 0.65
C GLU A 147 -28.01 25.65 1.47
N GLU A 148 -28.45 24.57 0.82
CA GLU A 148 -28.61 23.24 1.45
C GLU A 148 -27.25 22.69 1.97
N GLU A 149 -27.21 22.27 3.24
CA GLU A 149 -25.96 21.77 3.84
C GLU A 149 -25.52 20.47 3.13
N PRO A 150 -24.24 20.36 2.70
CA PRO A 150 -23.80 19.22 1.89
C PRO A 150 -23.85 17.92 2.71
N GLU A 151 -24.55 16.90 2.19
CA GLU A 151 -24.69 15.61 2.87
C GLU A 151 -23.38 14.82 2.98
N TRP A 152 -23.24 14.11 4.11
CA TRP A 152 -22.06 13.29 4.44
C TRP A 152 -22.49 11.91 4.96
N VAL A 153 -22.05 10.86 4.27
CA VAL A 153 -22.25 9.47 4.73
C VAL A 153 -21.04 8.96 5.51
N GLU A 154 -21.29 8.26 6.62
CA GLU A 154 -20.24 7.69 7.49
C GLU A 154 -19.85 6.27 7.06
N TYR A 155 -18.59 6.08 6.67
CA TYR A 155 -17.95 4.77 6.57
C TYR A 155 -17.09 4.48 7.81
N LYS A 156 -17.43 3.42 8.56
CA LYS A 156 -16.65 2.97 9.72
C LYS A 156 -15.51 2.06 9.26
N ILE A 157 -14.29 2.57 9.36
CA ILE A 157 -13.09 1.79 9.05
C ILE A 157 -12.91 0.72 10.11
N LYS A 158 -12.39 -0.46 9.72
CA LYS A 158 -12.06 -1.53 10.66
C LYS A 158 -11.10 -1.01 11.74
N GLU A 159 -11.47 -1.23 13.00
CA GLU A 159 -10.62 -0.97 14.17
C GLU A 159 -9.20 -1.49 13.96
N THR A 160 -8.21 -0.66 14.31
CA THR A 160 -6.79 -1.02 14.19
C THR A 160 -6.17 -1.12 15.58
N ASN A 161 -5.71 -2.31 15.96
CA ASN A 161 -5.15 -2.63 17.28
C ASN A 161 -3.93 -3.56 17.16
N MET A 162 -3.29 -3.90 18.29
CA MET A 162 -2.08 -4.75 18.36
C MET A 162 -2.16 -6.01 17.48
N PHE A 163 -3.31 -6.68 17.45
CA PHE A 163 -3.51 -7.89 16.65
C PHE A 163 -3.62 -7.60 15.15
N THR A 164 -4.37 -6.56 14.75
CA THR A 164 -4.56 -6.25 13.33
C THR A 164 -3.29 -5.71 12.68
N VAL A 165 -2.53 -4.84 13.38
CA VAL A 165 -1.34 -4.20 12.81
C VAL A 165 -0.28 -5.23 12.44
N ASP A 166 -0.13 -6.27 13.25
CA ASP A 166 0.85 -7.33 13.02
C ASP A 166 0.29 -8.42 12.10
N LYS A 167 -0.90 -8.97 12.39
CA LYS A 167 -1.40 -10.17 11.69
C LYS A 167 -2.10 -9.87 10.36
N TYR A 168 -2.75 -8.71 10.20
CA TYR A 168 -3.53 -8.40 8.99
C TYR A 168 -2.92 -7.29 8.12
N GLN A 169 -2.40 -6.23 8.74
CA GLN A 169 -1.84 -5.08 8.03
C GLN A 169 -0.32 -5.20 7.79
N GLN A 170 0.38 -6.09 8.53
CA GLN A 170 1.84 -6.26 8.53
C GLN A 170 2.59 -4.91 8.58
N ILE A 171 2.22 -4.03 9.53
CA ILE A 171 2.62 -2.61 9.56
C ILE A 171 4.13 -2.40 9.34
N GLY A 172 4.48 -1.43 8.49
CA GLY A 172 5.85 -0.89 8.42
C GLY A 172 5.85 0.53 8.96
N PHE A 173 6.14 0.74 10.25
CA PHE A 173 6.03 2.04 10.92
C PHE A 173 7.40 2.70 11.15
N PHE A 174 7.46 4.02 10.93
CA PHE A 174 8.63 4.87 11.11
C PHE A 174 8.31 6.03 12.09
N PRO A 175 8.56 5.84 13.40
CA PRO A 175 8.14 6.81 14.42
C PRO A 175 8.79 8.18 14.30
N LYS A 176 10.10 8.24 13.97
CA LYS A 176 10.86 9.50 13.90
C LYS A 176 10.63 10.22 12.57
N GLU A 177 10.47 9.44 11.51
CA GLU A 177 10.35 9.89 10.13
C GLU A 177 8.91 10.27 9.76
N ARG A 178 7.93 9.93 10.62
CA ARG A 178 6.48 10.12 10.43
C ARG A 178 5.99 9.51 9.11
N ALA A 179 6.22 8.21 8.94
CA ALA A 179 5.77 7.46 7.76
C ALA A 179 5.23 6.07 8.16
N PHE A 180 4.29 5.52 7.37
CA PHE A 180 3.83 4.14 7.56
C PHE A 180 3.34 3.45 6.29
N SER A 181 3.44 2.11 6.26
CA SER A 181 2.83 1.27 5.23
C SER A 181 1.88 0.23 5.84
N LEU A 182 0.70 0.05 5.26
CA LEU A 182 -0.32 -0.92 5.70
C LEU A 182 -0.83 -1.77 4.52
N ARG A 183 -1.10 -3.05 4.78
CA ARG A 183 -1.87 -3.92 3.87
C ARG A 183 -3.36 -3.85 4.21
N TYR A 184 -4.20 -3.78 3.18
CA TYR A 184 -5.64 -4.00 3.31
C TYR A 184 -6.04 -5.36 2.72
N GLN A 185 -7.02 -6.02 3.36
CA GLN A 185 -7.55 -7.31 2.91
C GLN A 185 -8.47 -7.19 1.68
N THR A 186 -9.13 -6.04 1.54
CA THR A 186 -10.09 -5.72 0.47
C THR A 186 -10.07 -4.22 0.21
N ALA A 187 -10.47 -3.80 -1.00
CA ALA A 187 -10.62 -2.39 -1.37
C ALA A 187 -11.98 -1.78 -0.94
N GLY A 188 -12.75 -2.44 -0.05
CA GLY A 188 -14.16 -2.10 0.20
C GLY A 188 -14.43 -0.68 0.70
N MET A 189 -13.53 -0.11 1.49
CA MET A 189 -13.61 1.31 1.92
C MET A 189 -13.49 2.27 0.73
N LEU A 190 -12.68 1.91 -0.26
CA LEU A 190 -12.42 2.70 -1.46
C LEU A 190 -13.58 2.55 -2.46
N ASP A 191 -14.18 1.35 -2.56
CA ASP A 191 -15.42 1.10 -3.31
C ASP A 191 -16.58 1.95 -2.78
N THR A 192 -16.83 1.94 -1.45
CA THR A 192 -17.89 2.78 -0.85
C THR A 192 -17.60 4.27 -1.00
N THR A 193 -16.34 4.71 -0.89
CA THR A 193 -15.95 6.10 -1.15
C THR A 193 -16.30 6.53 -2.58
N LEU A 194 -15.99 5.70 -3.58
CA LEU A 194 -16.31 5.96 -4.98
C LEU A 194 -17.80 5.96 -5.26
N ARG A 195 -18.55 4.99 -4.73
CA ARG A 195 -20.01 4.93 -4.88
C ARG A 195 -20.68 6.19 -4.34
N GLN A 196 -20.42 6.50 -3.07
CA GLN A 196 -21.15 7.55 -2.38
C GLN A 196 -20.75 8.96 -2.86
N GLY A 197 -19.47 9.18 -3.18
CA GLY A 197 -18.98 10.47 -3.67
C GLY A 197 -19.12 10.72 -5.18
N VAL A 198 -19.66 9.76 -5.95
CA VAL A 198 -19.90 9.93 -7.40
C VAL A 198 -21.36 9.65 -7.79
N LEU A 199 -22.01 8.65 -7.17
CA LEU A 199 -23.40 8.30 -7.43
C LEU A 199 -24.36 8.89 -6.39
N GLY A 200 -23.93 9.05 -5.13
CA GLY A 200 -24.79 9.56 -4.06
C GLY A 200 -26.03 8.68 -3.85
N GLU A 201 -27.22 9.27 -3.97
CA GLU A 201 -28.50 8.55 -3.94
C GLU A 201 -28.76 7.71 -5.20
N ASP A 202 -28.16 8.06 -6.34
CA ASP A 202 -28.37 7.38 -7.63
C ASP A 202 -27.64 6.02 -7.73
N ASP A 203 -27.03 5.49 -6.64
CA ASP A 203 -26.43 4.15 -6.63
C ASP A 203 -27.48 3.03 -6.63
N THR A 204 -27.77 2.49 -7.81
CA THR A 204 -28.65 1.34 -8.02
C THR A 204 -28.17 0.03 -7.39
N GLY A 205 -26.99 0.01 -6.77
CA GLY A 205 -26.36 -1.19 -6.22
C GLY A 205 -25.74 -2.10 -7.28
N GLU A 206 -25.66 -1.65 -8.54
CA GLU A 206 -25.06 -2.40 -9.64
C GLU A 206 -23.60 -2.78 -9.38
N GLU A 207 -23.17 -3.94 -9.87
CA GLU A 207 -21.79 -4.43 -9.72
C GLU A 207 -20.77 -3.63 -10.56
N SER A 208 -21.22 -2.97 -11.62
CA SER A 208 -20.38 -2.18 -12.52
C SER A 208 -21.20 -1.04 -13.13
N PRO A 209 -21.57 -0.02 -12.32
CA PRO A 209 -22.34 1.12 -12.78
C PRO A 209 -21.61 1.84 -13.92
N ARG A 210 -22.37 2.41 -14.86
CA ARG A 210 -21.80 3.03 -16.06
C ARG A 210 -20.92 4.22 -15.70
N PHE A 211 -19.80 4.36 -16.40
CA PHE A 211 -18.82 5.45 -16.28
C PHE A 211 -18.04 5.52 -14.95
N LEU A 212 -18.39 4.75 -13.91
CA LEU A 212 -17.63 4.68 -12.65
C LEU A 212 -16.70 3.46 -12.60
N LYS A 213 -15.38 3.69 -12.55
CA LYS A 213 -14.37 2.63 -12.37
C LYS A 213 -14.28 2.21 -10.90
N LEU A 214 -15.01 1.18 -10.51
CA LEU A 214 -14.88 0.55 -9.18
C LEU A 214 -13.66 -0.40 -9.09
N PRO A 215 -13.12 -0.64 -7.87
CA PRO A 215 -12.08 -1.63 -7.65
C PRO A 215 -12.62 -3.05 -7.68
N SER A 216 -11.74 -4.00 -7.94
CA SER A 216 -12.04 -5.43 -7.99
C SER A 216 -12.52 -5.93 -6.61
N ARG A 217 -13.61 -6.71 -6.58
CA ARG A 217 -14.16 -7.32 -5.35
C ARG A 217 -13.16 -8.20 -4.58
N ARG A 218 -12.17 -8.76 -5.27
CA ARG A 218 -11.08 -9.60 -4.73
C ARG A 218 -9.76 -9.19 -5.36
N PRO A 219 -9.19 -8.03 -4.97
CA PRO A 219 -7.90 -7.57 -5.50
C PRO A 219 -6.80 -8.53 -5.01
N SER A 220 -5.76 -8.74 -5.81
CA SER A 220 -4.62 -9.56 -5.37
C SER A 220 -3.80 -8.86 -4.28
N LEU A 221 -3.71 -7.53 -4.34
CA LEU A 221 -2.97 -6.70 -3.40
C LEU A 221 -3.62 -5.33 -3.24
N VAL A 222 -3.78 -4.88 -1.99
CA VAL A 222 -4.10 -3.50 -1.63
C VAL A 222 -3.06 -3.02 -0.62
N CYS A 223 -2.31 -1.98 -0.98
CA CYS A 223 -1.24 -1.43 -0.15
C CYS A 223 -1.38 0.08 -0.01
N GLU A 224 -1.44 0.56 1.23
CA GLU A 224 -1.31 1.95 1.59
C GLU A 224 0.16 2.27 1.91
N ASN A 225 0.64 3.42 1.43
CA ASN A 225 1.87 4.07 1.85
C ASN A 225 1.52 5.51 2.27
N CYS A 226 1.91 5.90 3.47
CA CYS A 226 1.59 7.19 4.09
C CYS A 226 2.86 7.99 4.38
N LEU A 227 2.91 9.23 3.89
CA LEU A 227 3.98 10.20 4.12
C LEU A 227 3.39 11.48 4.73
N TYR A 228 3.95 11.95 5.85
CA TYR A 228 3.59 13.22 6.47
C TYR A 228 4.55 14.32 6.02
N SER A 229 4.03 15.52 5.75
CA SER A 229 4.84 16.68 5.39
C SER A 229 5.73 17.12 6.57
N LYS A 230 6.90 17.66 6.22
CA LYS A 230 7.85 18.22 7.18
C LYS A 230 7.59 19.71 7.47
N LYS A 231 6.63 20.32 6.77
CA LYS A 231 6.32 21.77 6.83
C LYS A 231 4.95 22.09 7.40
N MET A 232 3.97 21.22 7.14
CA MET A 232 2.56 21.37 7.50
C MET A 232 2.09 20.08 8.17
N ASP A 233 1.07 20.13 9.03
CA ASP A 233 0.51 18.91 9.65
C ASP A 233 -0.49 18.21 8.69
N ARG A 234 0.04 17.90 7.50
CA ARG A 234 -0.65 17.34 6.35
C ARG A 234 0.05 16.06 5.91
N ARG A 235 -0.72 15.08 5.43
CA ARG A 235 -0.22 13.79 4.98
C ARG A 235 -0.83 13.40 3.63
N ALA A 236 -0.11 12.55 2.90
CA ALA A 236 -0.59 11.91 1.70
C ALA A 236 -0.65 10.39 1.93
N ARG A 237 -1.84 9.78 1.77
CA ARG A 237 -2.07 8.33 1.90
C ARG A 237 -2.33 7.75 0.51
N ALA A 238 -1.33 7.05 -0.03
CA ALA A 238 -1.31 6.58 -1.40
C ALA A 238 -1.56 5.05 -1.47
N PHE A 239 -2.60 4.65 -2.20
CA PHE A 239 -3.11 3.29 -2.30
C PHE A 239 -2.80 2.69 -3.68
N HIS A 240 -2.03 1.61 -3.69
CA HIS A 240 -1.89 0.73 -4.84
C HIS A 240 -2.99 -0.33 -4.79
N ILE A 241 -3.74 -0.51 -5.88
CA ILE A 241 -4.72 -1.59 -6.02
C ILE A 241 -4.39 -2.43 -7.26
N MET A 242 -4.14 -3.72 -7.04
CA MET A 242 -3.89 -4.69 -8.09
C MET A 242 -5.13 -5.57 -8.31
N ASP A 243 -5.47 -5.81 -9.57
CA ASP A 243 -6.55 -6.71 -9.99
C ASP A 243 -6.31 -8.16 -9.52
N PRO A 244 -7.25 -9.10 -9.71
CA PRO A 244 -7.08 -10.49 -9.31
C PRO A 244 -5.91 -11.24 -10.00
N LYS A 245 -5.29 -10.64 -11.03
CA LYS A 245 -4.14 -11.18 -11.79
C LYS A 245 -2.82 -10.50 -11.42
N GLY A 246 -2.82 -9.48 -10.58
CA GLY A 246 -1.60 -8.76 -10.17
C GLY A 246 -1.20 -7.60 -11.08
N VAL A 247 -2.09 -7.12 -11.95
CA VAL A 247 -1.88 -5.91 -12.77
C VAL A 247 -2.56 -4.72 -12.06
N VAL A 248 -1.97 -3.53 -12.13
CA VAL A 248 -2.57 -2.33 -11.51
C VAL A 248 -3.92 -1.97 -12.15
N GLU A 249 -4.95 -1.78 -11.33
CA GLU A 249 -6.28 -1.38 -11.81
C GLU A 249 -6.66 0.08 -11.51
N MET A 250 -6.04 0.68 -10.50
CA MET A 250 -6.09 2.12 -10.17
C MET A 250 -5.06 2.47 -9.09
N PHE A 251 -4.75 3.76 -9.00
CA PHE A 251 -4.13 4.36 -7.83
C PHE A 251 -5.14 5.29 -7.12
N ILE A 252 -5.06 5.40 -5.80
CA ILE A 252 -5.84 6.38 -5.04
C ILE A 252 -4.91 7.19 -4.13
N VAL A 253 -5.14 8.49 -4.02
CA VAL A 253 -4.42 9.37 -3.08
C VAL A 253 -5.42 10.17 -2.24
N PHE A 254 -5.41 9.97 -0.93
CA PHE A 254 -5.98 10.93 0.02
C PHE A 254 -4.91 11.98 0.35
N LEU A 255 -5.20 13.25 0.13
CA LEU A 255 -4.40 14.37 0.65
C LEU A 255 -5.18 14.99 1.83
N GLU A 256 -4.62 14.91 3.03
CA GLU A 256 -5.35 15.16 4.28
C GLU A 256 -4.58 16.12 5.20
N GLU A 257 -5.23 17.17 5.69
CA GLU A 257 -4.68 18.15 6.63
C GLU A 257 -5.41 18.08 7.98
N ARG A 258 -4.65 18.06 9.09
CA ARG A 258 -5.23 17.96 10.45
C ARG A 258 -5.54 19.35 11.01
N GLY A 259 -6.74 19.50 11.55
CA GLY A 259 -7.17 20.77 12.15
C GLY A 259 -8.60 20.74 12.67
N VAL A 260 -9.18 21.93 12.81
CA VAL A 260 -10.60 22.12 13.18
C VAL A 260 -11.48 21.85 11.95
N GLU A 261 -12.76 21.54 12.15
CA GLU A 261 -13.74 21.58 11.06
C GLU A 261 -13.75 22.95 10.35
N ASN A 262 -14.12 22.93 9.07
CA ASN A 262 -14.12 24.06 8.14
C ASN A 262 -12.74 24.52 7.61
N LEU A 263 -11.71 23.66 7.67
CA LEU A 263 -10.60 23.75 6.72
C LEU A 263 -11.10 23.57 5.27
N THR A 264 -10.47 24.26 4.32
CA THR A 264 -10.68 24.01 2.89
C THR A 264 -10.08 22.66 2.50
N HIS A 265 -10.82 21.83 1.76
CA HIS A 265 -10.30 20.55 1.27
C HIS A 265 -9.02 20.77 0.44
N PRO A 266 -7.92 20.05 0.73
CA PRO A 266 -6.67 20.18 -0.02
C PRO A 266 -6.84 19.96 -1.53
N VAL A 267 -5.93 20.52 -2.31
CA VAL A 267 -5.91 20.40 -3.78
C VAL A 267 -4.53 19.91 -4.21
N LEU A 268 -4.49 18.87 -5.05
CA LEU A 268 -3.28 18.53 -5.81
C LEU A 268 -3.19 19.46 -7.02
N GLU A 269 -2.10 20.21 -7.14
CA GLU A 269 -1.86 21.10 -8.28
C GLU A 269 -1.74 20.29 -9.59
N THR A 270 -2.66 20.55 -10.53
CA THR A 270 -2.71 19.92 -11.85
C THR A 270 -1.90 20.73 -12.86
N CYS A 271 -0.64 20.37 -13.08
CA CYS A 271 0.06 20.70 -14.31
C CYS A 271 -0.73 20.17 -15.52
N GLN A 272 -0.86 21.01 -16.55
CA GLN A 272 -1.62 20.71 -17.77
C GLN A 272 -0.78 19.98 -18.83
N ASP A 273 0.54 19.96 -18.68
CA ASP A 273 1.48 19.22 -19.53
C ASP A 273 2.01 17.99 -18.78
N ASP A 274 2.06 16.85 -19.47
CA ASP A 274 2.62 15.59 -18.97
C ASP A 274 4.16 15.67 -18.81
N ALA A 275 4.83 16.45 -19.66
CA ALA A 275 6.28 16.66 -19.58
C ALA A 275 6.67 17.43 -18.31
N GLU A 276 5.83 18.37 -17.86
CA GLU A 276 6.03 19.09 -16.60
C GLU A 276 6.04 18.16 -15.38
N ARG A 277 5.31 17.02 -15.41
CA ARG A 277 5.24 16.13 -14.24
C ARG A 277 6.54 15.38 -13.96
N LEU A 278 7.32 15.05 -14.99
CA LEU A 278 8.61 14.36 -14.81
C LEU A 278 9.73 15.33 -14.39
N THR A 279 9.72 16.56 -14.92
CA THR A 279 10.81 17.54 -14.76
C THR A 279 11.25 17.80 -13.31
N PRO A 280 10.36 17.92 -12.30
CA PRO A 280 10.75 18.02 -10.90
C PRO A 280 11.63 16.86 -10.42
N PHE A 281 11.38 15.63 -10.87
CA PHE A 281 12.10 14.43 -10.44
C PHE A 281 13.44 14.21 -11.15
N LEU A 282 13.64 14.75 -12.36
CA LEU A 282 14.90 14.64 -13.10
C LEU A 282 16.07 15.30 -12.37
N GLY A 283 17.26 14.69 -12.44
CA GLY A 283 18.49 15.17 -11.81
C GLY A 283 19.12 14.16 -10.84
N THR A 284 20.02 14.64 -9.99
CA THR A 284 20.65 13.83 -8.94
C THR A 284 20.01 14.14 -7.58
N TRP A 285 19.61 13.10 -6.87
CA TRP A 285 19.11 13.15 -5.50
C TRP A 285 20.08 12.44 -4.57
N LYS A 286 20.32 13.01 -3.38
CA LYS A 286 21.16 12.41 -2.33
C LYS A 286 20.45 12.48 -0.99
N GLY A 287 20.59 11.45 -0.17
CA GLY A 287 19.84 11.38 1.06
C GLY A 287 20.18 10.18 1.93
N ARG A 288 19.22 9.80 2.77
CA ARG A 288 19.30 8.64 3.65
C ARG A 288 18.08 7.76 3.52
N SER A 289 18.31 6.47 3.68
CA SER A 289 17.29 5.44 3.77
C SER A 289 17.38 4.66 5.08
N VAL A 290 16.20 4.28 5.59
CA VAL A 290 16.04 3.43 6.78
C VAL A 290 15.12 2.29 6.39
N THR A 291 15.61 1.05 6.46
CA THR A 291 14.81 -0.16 6.20
C THR A 291 14.36 -0.77 7.52
N LYS A 292 13.05 -0.94 7.70
CA LYS A 292 12.45 -1.64 8.84
C LYS A 292 11.75 -2.92 8.38
N ARG A 293 11.82 -3.98 9.20
CA ARG A 293 11.01 -5.19 9.03
C ARG A 293 9.53 -4.86 9.26
N SER A 294 8.65 -5.47 8.49
CA SER A 294 7.21 -5.44 8.75
C SER A 294 6.85 -6.13 10.07
N GLY A 295 5.75 -5.70 10.68
CA GLY A 295 5.29 -6.11 12.00
C GLY A 295 5.50 -5.00 13.04
N VAL A 296 4.69 -4.99 14.09
CA VAL A 296 4.58 -3.86 15.05
C VAL A 296 5.90 -3.51 15.76
N TYR A 297 6.77 -4.50 15.96
CA TYR A 297 8.11 -4.33 16.54
C TYR A 297 9.04 -3.45 15.66
N GLY A 298 8.82 -3.34 14.35
CA GLY A 298 9.49 -2.36 13.48
C GLY A 298 11.02 -2.43 13.44
N ALA A 299 11.61 -3.64 13.51
CA ALA A 299 13.06 -3.85 13.61
C ALA A 299 13.83 -3.14 12.48
N THR A 300 14.77 -2.24 12.79
CA THR A 300 15.65 -1.66 11.76
C THR A 300 16.63 -2.73 11.25
N LEU A 301 16.59 -2.99 9.93
CA LEU A 301 17.40 -4.01 9.24
C LEU A 301 18.67 -3.44 8.60
N SER A 302 18.62 -2.16 8.21
CA SER A 302 19.74 -1.40 7.67
C SER A 302 19.40 0.09 7.64
N GLU A 303 20.43 0.90 7.76
CA GLU A 303 20.44 2.32 7.38
C GLU A 303 21.54 2.49 6.30
N ALA A 304 21.32 3.40 5.35
CA ALA A 304 22.22 3.62 4.23
C ALA A 304 22.10 5.04 3.65
N ASP A 305 23.23 5.65 3.30
CA ASP A 305 23.28 6.85 2.47
C ASP A 305 22.92 6.48 1.02
N THR A 306 22.07 7.28 0.36
CA THR A 306 21.54 7.00 -0.98
C THR A 306 21.92 8.06 -2.00
N VAL A 307 22.10 7.63 -3.24
CA VAL A 307 22.21 8.50 -4.43
C VAL A 307 21.26 7.95 -5.49
N ALA A 308 20.24 8.71 -5.85
CA ALA A 308 19.27 8.36 -6.88
C ALA A 308 19.34 9.36 -8.03
N VAL A 309 19.81 8.91 -9.19
CA VAL A 309 19.90 9.71 -10.42
C VAL A 309 18.76 9.32 -11.34
N LEU A 310 18.07 10.30 -11.91
CA LEU A 310 17.02 10.10 -12.91
C LEU A 310 17.25 11.05 -14.08
N GLN A 311 17.43 10.51 -15.29
CA GLN A 311 17.71 11.26 -16.51
C GLN A 311 16.75 10.86 -17.63
N MET A 312 16.53 11.79 -18.55
CA MET A 312 15.73 11.60 -19.76
C MET A 312 16.57 12.03 -20.96
N ASP A 313 16.68 11.18 -21.98
CA ASP A 313 17.36 11.52 -23.23
C ASP A 313 16.44 12.26 -24.21
N TYR A 314 17.02 12.78 -25.30
CA TYR A 314 16.29 13.51 -26.35
C TYR A 314 15.36 12.62 -27.20
N LYS A 315 15.22 11.33 -26.88
CA LYS A 315 14.32 10.35 -27.51
C LYS A 315 13.24 9.85 -26.53
N GLY A 316 13.20 10.37 -25.30
CA GLY A 316 12.28 9.92 -24.26
C GLY A 316 12.66 8.60 -23.58
N GLN A 317 13.91 8.16 -23.72
CA GLN A 317 14.44 7.08 -22.89
C GLN A 317 14.75 7.62 -21.49
N ILE A 318 14.33 6.89 -20.48
CA ILE A 318 14.58 7.19 -19.07
C ILE A 318 15.70 6.28 -18.58
N VAL A 319 16.68 6.87 -17.88
CA VAL A 319 17.75 6.14 -17.19
C VAL A 319 17.63 6.45 -15.71
N GLN A 320 17.57 5.39 -14.89
CA GLN A 320 17.51 5.50 -13.44
C GLN A 320 18.64 4.70 -12.79
N ASP A 321 19.49 5.38 -12.03
CA ASP A 321 20.54 4.77 -11.21
C ASP A 321 20.23 4.99 -9.73
N ILE A 322 20.15 3.92 -8.95
CA ILE A 322 20.02 3.96 -7.48
C ILE A 322 21.23 3.31 -6.84
N SER A 323 22.05 4.13 -6.18
CA SER A 323 23.13 3.69 -5.29
C SER A 323 22.66 3.72 -3.84
N SER A 324 23.04 2.70 -3.06
CA SER A 324 22.79 2.62 -1.62
C SER A 324 24.01 2.06 -0.91
N THR A 325 24.59 2.83 0.01
CA THR A 325 25.80 2.46 0.78
C THR A 325 25.47 2.35 2.25
N SER A 326 25.64 1.16 2.83
CA SER A 326 25.33 0.89 4.25
C SER A 326 26.60 0.79 5.09
N ASP A 327 26.91 1.86 5.82
CA ASP A 327 28.10 1.99 6.69
C ASP A 327 28.33 0.79 7.61
N VAL A 328 27.25 0.31 8.25
CA VAL A 328 27.30 -0.80 9.22
C VAL A 328 27.69 -2.13 8.57
N LYS A 329 27.39 -2.30 7.28
CA LYS A 329 27.63 -3.55 6.53
C LYS A 329 28.83 -3.45 5.58
N ASN A 330 29.36 -2.26 5.32
CA ASN A 330 30.35 -1.97 4.28
C ASN A 330 29.98 -2.55 2.91
N VAL A 331 28.69 -2.44 2.55
CA VAL A 331 28.16 -2.85 1.24
C VAL A 331 27.57 -1.63 0.53
N THR A 332 28.00 -1.43 -0.71
CA THR A 332 27.34 -0.54 -1.69
C THR A 332 26.66 -1.40 -2.75
N THR A 333 25.36 -1.19 -2.95
CA THR A 333 24.64 -1.72 -4.11
C THR A 333 24.37 -0.59 -5.10
N ASN A 334 24.41 -0.92 -6.39
CA ASN A 334 24.00 -0.03 -7.47
C ASN A 334 23.00 -0.78 -8.34
N VAL A 335 21.85 -0.17 -8.61
CA VAL A 335 20.80 -0.68 -9.50
C VAL A 335 20.65 0.32 -10.64
N HIS A 336 20.79 -0.16 -11.87
CA HIS A 336 20.65 0.61 -13.09
C HIS A 336 19.45 0.06 -13.87
N TRP A 337 18.51 0.93 -14.25
CA TRP A 337 17.37 0.58 -15.09
C TRP A 337 17.26 1.54 -16.28
N VAL A 338 16.89 0.98 -17.43
CA VAL A 338 16.53 1.74 -18.63
C VAL A 338 15.04 1.54 -18.89
N GLY A 339 14.37 2.61 -19.29
CA GLY A 339 12.94 2.62 -19.59
C GLY A 339 12.58 3.64 -20.66
N LYS A 340 11.28 3.78 -20.92
CA LYS A 340 10.72 4.72 -21.89
C LYS A 340 9.54 5.44 -21.26
N MET A 341 9.47 6.76 -21.44
CA MET A 341 8.31 7.56 -21.05
C MET A 341 7.25 7.53 -22.17
N SER A 342 5.99 7.37 -21.77
CA SER A 342 4.82 7.44 -22.63
C SER A 342 3.71 8.15 -21.86
N ASN A 343 3.44 9.41 -22.18
CA ASN A 343 2.63 10.31 -21.36
C ASN A 343 3.18 10.32 -19.91
N ASN A 344 2.33 10.33 -18.89
CA ASN A 344 2.73 10.27 -17.48
C ASN A 344 3.26 8.91 -16.98
N LEU A 345 3.40 7.89 -17.85
CA LEU A 345 3.86 6.55 -17.47
C LEU A 345 5.30 6.30 -17.96
N VAL A 346 6.20 5.91 -17.06
CA VAL A 346 7.51 5.37 -17.40
C VAL A 346 7.49 3.87 -17.20
N THR A 347 7.85 3.11 -18.25
CA THR A 347 7.99 1.65 -18.20
C THR A 347 9.45 1.26 -18.39
N PHE A 348 10.01 0.53 -17.43
CA PHE A 348 11.37 0.00 -17.46
C PHE A 348 11.41 -1.40 -18.09
N GLU A 349 12.51 -1.73 -18.75
CA GLU A 349 12.65 -3.01 -19.47
C GLU A 349 12.69 -4.21 -18.50
N GLU A 350 13.08 -3.99 -17.25
CA GLU A 350 13.01 -4.95 -16.13
C GLU A 350 11.58 -5.29 -15.63
N GLY A 351 10.53 -4.75 -16.26
CA GLY A 351 9.13 -5.03 -15.89
C GLY A 351 8.61 -4.24 -14.70
N TYR A 352 9.26 -3.13 -14.36
CA TYR A 352 8.81 -2.13 -13.40
C TYR A 352 8.20 -0.91 -14.11
N GLN A 353 7.26 -0.22 -13.48
CA GLN A 353 6.67 1.02 -14.00
C GLN A 353 6.51 2.07 -12.89
N MET A 354 6.62 3.35 -13.24
CA MET A 354 6.25 4.46 -12.37
C MET A 354 5.28 5.42 -13.08
N THR A 355 4.26 5.84 -12.35
CA THR A 355 3.16 6.68 -12.83
C THR A 355 3.25 8.05 -12.16
N LEU A 356 3.34 9.11 -12.97
CA LEU A 356 3.55 10.48 -12.54
C LEU A 356 2.21 11.17 -12.24
N LEU A 357 2.04 11.64 -11.00
CA LEU A 357 0.79 12.16 -10.48
C LEU A 357 0.87 13.68 -10.19
N PRO A 358 -0.27 14.40 -10.20
CA PRO A 358 -0.35 15.80 -9.79
C PRO A 358 0.19 16.07 -8.37
N GLY A 359 0.50 17.32 -8.07
CA GLY A 359 1.02 17.72 -6.75
C GLY A 359 2.43 17.18 -6.40
N GLY A 360 3.24 16.85 -7.40
CA GLY A 360 4.62 16.40 -7.22
C GLY A 360 4.74 15.00 -6.62
N MET A 361 3.91 14.06 -7.08
CA MET A 361 3.88 12.68 -6.61
C MET A 361 4.20 11.68 -7.73
N TYR A 362 4.71 10.50 -7.37
CA TYR A 362 4.65 9.33 -8.25
C TYR A 362 4.40 8.05 -7.47
N MET A 363 3.84 7.05 -8.16
CA MET A 363 3.58 5.71 -7.62
C MET A 363 4.20 4.65 -8.54
N GLY A 364 4.95 3.72 -7.96
CA GLY A 364 5.76 2.74 -8.68
C GLY A 364 5.45 1.31 -8.29
N CYS A 365 5.38 0.41 -9.28
CA CYS A 365 5.06 -1.00 -9.07
C CYS A 365 5.60 -1.89 -10.21
N PRO A 366 5.61 -3.22 -10.05
CA PRO A 366 5.74 -4.13 -11.19
C PRO A 366 4.59 -3.92 -12.18
N CYS A 367 4.84 -4.17 -13.46
CA CYS A 367 3.78 -4.17 -14.48
C CYS A 367 2.82 -5.36 -14.32
N ASP A 368 3.30 -6.44 -13.70
CA ASP A 368 2.55 -7.68 -13.46
C ASP A 368 3.17 -8.43 -12.27
N VAL A 369 2.50 -8.36 -11.12
CA VAL A 369 2.93 -9.03 -9.88
C VAL A 369 2.87 -10.55 -10.00
N SER A 370 1.99 -11.12 -10.84
CA SER A 370 1.93 -12.58 -11.01
C SER A 370 3.18 -13.15 -11.65
N LYS A 371 3.86 -12.39 -12.53
CA LYS A 371 5.18 -12.77 -13.07
C LYS A 371 6.24 -12.79 -11.97
N SER A 372 6.29 -11.78 -11.10
CA SER A 372 7.25 -11.76 -9.97
C SER A 372 7.06 -12.99 -9.07
N VAL A 373 5.81 -13.32 -8.72
CA VAL A 373 5.45 -14.52 -7.94
C VAL A 373 5.84 -15.81 -8.68
N ALA A 374 5.48 -15.95 -9.96
CA ALA A 374 5.75 -17.15 -10.76
C ALA A 374 7.25 -17.39 -11.03
N GLU A 375 8.04 -16.33 -11.10
CA GLU A 375 9.51 -16.39 -11.26
C GLU A 375 10.27 -16.48 -9.92
N LEU A 376 9.54 -16.63 -8.81
CA LEU A 376 10.07 -16.68 -7.43
C LEU A 376 10.90 -15.44 -7.02
N LYS A 377 10.55 -14.27 -7.56
CA LYS A 377 11.23 -12.98 -7.34
C LYS A 377 10.49 -12.14 -6.30
N SER A 378 11.25 -11.55 -5.38
CA SER A 378 10.80 -10.39 -4.60
C SER A 378 10.44 -9.22 -5.51
N PHE A 379 9.46 -8.43 -5.08
CA PHE A 379 9.04 -7.19 -5.74
C PHE A 379 8.80 -6.08 -4.71
N HIS A 380 8.52 -4.86 -5.17
CA HIS A 380 8.24 -3.74 -4.29
C HIS A 380 7.23 -2.76 -4.91
N LEU A 381 6.53 -2.03 -4.04
CA LEU A 381 5.72 -0.87 -4.40
C LEU A 381 6.40 0.39 -3.86
N GLU A 382 6.31 1.52 -4.56
CA GLU A 382 6.90 2.78 -4.16
C GLU A 382 5.86 3.92 -4.18
N PHE A 383 5.89 4.79 -3.19
CA PHE A 383 5.23 6.09 -3.23
C PHE A 383 6.27 7.19 -2.98
N CYS A 384 6.30 8.22 -3.82
CA CYS A 384 7.13 9.40 -3.65
C CYS A 384 6.30 10.69 -3.62
N TRP A 385 6.70 11.63 -2.77
CA TRP A 385 6.13 12.97 -2.69
C TRP A 385 7.23 14.04 -2.54
N LEU A 386 7.14 15.10 -3.33
CA LEU A 386 7.98 16.29 -3.26
C LEU A 386 7.46 17.28 -2.21
N GLU A 387 8.25 17.55 -1.17
CA GLU A 387 7.99 18.67 -0.24
C GLU A 387 8.35 20.03 -0.87
N SER A 388 9.18 20.02 -1.90
CA SER A 388 9.59 21.15 -2.73
C SER A 388 10.37 20.65 -3.96
N PRO A 389 10.65 21.50 -4.98
CA PRO A 389 11.49 21.12 -6.12
C PRO A 389 12.91 20.62 -5.79
N VAL A 390 13.36 20.78 -4.54
CA VAL A 390 14.69 20.35 -4.04
C VAL A 390 14.65 19.33 -2.91
N SER A 391 13.48 18.87 -2.46
CA SER A 391 13.36 17.95 -1.32
C SER A 391 12.19 16.99 -1.50
N ARG A 392 12.44 15.69 -1.36
CA ARG A 392 11.43 14.63 -1.51
C ARG A 392 11.51 13.57 -0.42
N GLN A 393 10.38 12.92 -0.22
CA GLN A 393 10.24 11.73 0.60
C GLN A 393 9.84 10.55 -0.29
N ARG A 394 10.33 9.35 0.01
CA ARG A 394 9.90 8.11 -0.66
C ARG A 394 9.62 7.04 0.38
N LEU A 395 8.62 6.21 0.12
CA LEU A 395 8.31 5.04 0.93
C LEU A 395 8.16 3.82 0.03
N VAL A 396 9.11 2.89 0.16
CA VAL A 396 9.14 1.62 -0.57
C VAL A 396 8.63 0.50 0.33
N ARG A 397 7.71 -0.31 -0.17
CA ARG A 397 7.13 -1.47 0.51
C ARG A 397 7.59 -2.73 -0.22
N THR A 398 8.36 -3.59 0.46
CA THR A 398 9.02 -4.74 -0.16
C THR A 398 8.29 -6.04 0.17
N TYR A 399 8.15 -6.89 -0.84
CA TYR A 399 7.44 -8.16 -0.80
C TYR A 399 8.38 -9.33 -1.12
N ASP A 400 8.09 -10.49 -0.54
CA ASP A 400 8.64 -11.77 -0.99
C ASP A 400 7.88 -12.31 -2.21
N HIS A 401 8.30 -13.48 -2.69
CA HIS A 401 7.68 -14.17 -3.83
C HIS A 401 6.29 -14.75 -3.52
N GLU A 402 5.80 -14.68 -2.28
CA GLU A 402 4.43 -15.10 -1.92
C GLU A 402 3.47 -13.89 -1.83
N GLY A 403 3.97 -12.67 -2.09
CA GLY A 403 3.20 -11.44 -1.94
C GLY A 403 2.99 -11.04 -0.47
N MET A 404 3.83 -11.52 0.44
CA MET A 404 3.84 -11.09 1.84
C MET A 404 4.84 -9.94 2.03
N ALA A 405 4.41 -8.88 2.71
CA ALA A 405 5.23 -7.67 2.90
C ALA A 405 6.31 -7.91 3.97
N VAL A 406 7.56 -8.10 3.58
CA VAL A 406 8.67 -8.45 4.48
C VAL A 406 9.32 -7.23 5.16
N SER A 407 9.34 -6.09 4.48
CA SER A 407 9.95 -4.86 4.99
C SER A 407 9.35 -3.61 4.35
N SER A 408 9.76 -2.46 4.86
CA SER A 408 9.51 -1.16 4.26
C SER A 408 10.77 -0.31 4.40
N THR A 409 11.01 0.60 3.46
CA THR A 409 12.17 1.50 3.45
C THR A 409 11.70 2.93 3.22
N TYR A 410 11.91 3.78 4.22
CA TYR A 410 11.71 5.22 4.10
C TYR A 410 12.97 5.87 3.54
N PHE A 411 12.81 6.89 2.68
CA PHE A 411 13.89 7.73 2.16
C PHE A 411 13.58 9.20 2.39
N SER A 412 14.60 9.97 2.77
CA SER A 412 14.57 11.44 2.77
C SER A 412 15.72 11.95 1.92
N GLU A 413 15.40 12.59 0.79
CA GLU A 413 16.37 12.94 -0.25
C GLU A 413 16.28 14.43 -0.64
N MET A 414 17.44 15.04 -0.87
CA MET A 414 17.61 16.40 -1.37
C MET A 414 18.17 16.36 -2.79
N LYS A 415 17.75 17.33 -3.62
CA LYS A 415 18.28 17.51 -4.97
C LYS A 415 19.64 18.20 -4.93
N VAL A 416 20.55 17.81 -5.82
CA VAL A 416 21.92 18.33 -5.98
C VAL A 416 22.00 19.26 -7.17
#